data_AF-A0A182DXU6-F1
#
_entry.id   AF-A0A182DXU6-F1
#
_cell.length_a   1.000
_cell.length_b   1.000
_cell.length_c   1.000
_cell.angle_alpha   90.00
_cell.angle_beta   90.00
_cell.angle_gamma   90.00
#
_symmetry.space_group_name_H-M   'P 1'
#
loop_
_entity.id
_entity.type
_entity.pdbx_description
1 polymer ?
#
loop_
_entity_poly.entity_id
_entity_poly.type
_entity_poly.pdbx_seq_one_letter_code
_entity_poly.pdbx_strand_id
1 'polypeptide(L)'
;MEDDSIVWIKEEVPSDIGLTSQLPTTVASIADSSFTQDQDTANSEASSQIAVQFFNGNTKKISAEFLNENKEENGNSISTEEFDITEYEKKLHDNAKQTMDLIGDLCNRSEQITGQQKETLLRLEEEQQEWRKVAEKMEEVSRQNEQLIIAKQELEQRVTEHSADQEGNGMNQSSRGKRDHLFQTEWQRMDSSHISNNDLSQPNSVTFLQSTDKIVVTDQDNGLLLYSIQSGLIKKVSSSKWKWPQSAVYTPDNKILVSAMVRDESENKTVWKRNLMKFDEELEFVSRIEGPKWIENETITTEYLCIAPNGYIYLCVTGNTFSALYELSNDGQWTELCHKRSTKFSNIQASIRISVLAVINPITELLVVEQKRGYIWLLSVRESTICDRNVIAAVEKPGALCIDNQNQLFIHDIGQSKIRLLEPRAFETIQDVALTSKNLTAITAYQGILVTVYCADKIIHFHKYSPTFP
;
A
#
# COMPACT_ATOMS: atom_id res chain seq x y z
N MET A 1 -10.83 -15.49 6.86
CA MET A 1 -9.93 -14.33 6.97
C MET A 1 -10.23 -13.57 8.26
N GLU A 2 -9.55 -13.90 9.35
CA GLU A 2 -9.49 -13.11 10.59
C GLU A 2 -8.11 -13.36 11.20
N ASP A 3 -7.18 -12.46 10.95
CA ASP A 3 -6.03 -12.15 11.81
C ASP A 3 -5.26 -11.00 11.13
N ASP A 4 -5.74 -9.77 11.36
CA ASP A 4 -4.96 -8.57 11.04
C ASP A 4 -3.84 -8.49 12.09
N SER A 5 -2.71 -9.14 11.83
CA SER A 5 -1.57 -9.23 12.76
C SER A 5 -0.78 -7.92 12.89
N ILE A 6 -1.18 -6.88 12.14
CA ILE A 6 -0.59 -5.55 12.25
C ILE A 6 -1.07 -4.90 13.56
N VAL A 7 -0.12 -4.50 14.40
CA VAL A 7 -0.44 -3.73 15.62
C VAL A 7 -0.79 -2.29 15.25
N TRP A 8 -2.08 -2.06 15.06
CA TRP A 8 -2.62 -0.73 14.79
C TRP A 8 -2.82 0.07 16.09
N ILE A 9 -2.40 1.34 16.09
CA ILE A 9 -2.66 2.29 17.17
C ILE A 9 -4.11 2.78 17.04
N LYS A 10 -4.95 2.46 18.03
CA LYS A 10 -6.29 3.04 18.19
C LYS A 10 -6.20 4.18 19.22
N GLU A 11 -6.78 5.34 18.93
CA GLU A 11 -6.93 6.39 19.95
C GLU A 11 -8.17 6.08 20.80
N GLU A 12 -8.05 6.07 22.13
CA GLU A 12 -9.21 6.05 23.01
C GLU A 12 -9.92 7.41 22.93
N VAL A 13 -11.23 7.39 22.70
CA VAL A 13 -12.08 8.58 22.76
C VAL A 13 -12.08 9.08 24.21
N PRO A 14 -11.62 10.30 24.53
CA PRO A 14 -11.74 10.83 25.87
C PRO A 14 -13.21 11.07 26.18
N SER A 15 -13.72 10.46 27.23
CA SER A 15 -15.01 10.82 27.82
C SER A 15 -14.95 12.26 28.34
N ASP A 16 -15.88 13.09 27.88
CA ASP A 16 -16.10 14.44 28.38
C ASP A 16 -16.36 14.43 29.89
N ILE A 17 -15.37 14.84 30.69
CA ILE A 17 -15.61 15.34 32.06
C ILE A 17 -14.72 16.56 32.31
N GLY A 18 -15.36 17.73 32.35
CA GLY A 18 -15.11 18.74 33.38
C GLY A 18 -13.83 19.55 33.28
N LEU A 19 -13.94 20.74 32.69
CA LEU A 19 -13.13 21.91 32.99
C LEU A 19 -12.98 22.11 34.51
N THR A 20 -11.76 22.10 35.03
CA THR A 20 -11.28 23.12 35.97
C THR A 20 -9.78 23.36 35.81
N SER A 21 -9.47 24.63 35.61
CA SER A 21 -8.15 25.25 35.66
C SER A 21 -7.34 24.83 36.87
N GLN A 22 -6.02 24.72 36.73
CA GLN A 22 -5.04 25.55 37.45
C GLN A 22 -3.64 25.41 36.80
N LEU A 23 -3.01 26.55 36.57
CA LEU A 23 -1.64 26.75 36.09
C LEU A 23 -0.82 27.32 37.28
N PRO A 24 0.52 27.41 37.18
CA PRO A 24 1.52 26.52 37.77
C PRO A 24 2.24 27.14 38.98
N THR A 25 3.07 26.35 39.68
CA THR A 25 4.06 26.90 40.61
C THR A 25 5.45 26.28 40.41
N THR A 26 6.37 27.16 40.07
CA THR A 26 7.83 27.05 39.93
C THR A 26 8.54 26.57 41.19
N VAL A 27 9.59 25.74 41.05
CA VAL A 27 10.81 25.76 41.90
C VAL A 27 12.03 25.45 41.03
N ALA A 28 13.14 26.11 41.36
CA ALA A 28 14.30 26.37 40.54
C ALA A 28 15.51 25.40 40.71
N SER A 29 16.39 25.47 39.70
CA SER A 29 17.87 25.45 39.73
C SER A 29 18.66 24.20 40.12
N ILE A 30 19.68 23.89 39.28
CA ILE A 30 21.14 23.76 39.52
C ILE A 30 21.72 22.98 38.31
N ALA A 31 22.34 23.64 37.33
CA ALA A 31 23.77 23.98 37.17
C ALA A 31 24.65 22.85 36.58
N ASP A 32 25.15 23.16 35.37
CA ASP A 32 26.49 22.93 34.79
C ASP A 32 27.30 21.66 35.09
N SER A 33 27.73 21.00 34.01
CA SER A 33 29.17 20.85 33.72
C SER A 33 29.43 20.47 32.25
N SER A 34 30.09 21.37 31.56
CA SER A 34 30.91 21.14 30.36
C SER A 34 32.26 20.50 30.74
N PHE A 35 32.89 19.71 29.86
CA PHE A 35 34.20 20.03 29.25
C PHE A 35 34.76 18.88 28.35
N THR A 36 35.17 19.29 27.13
CA THR A 36 36.29 18.84 26.24
C THR A 36 36.45 17.35 25.88
N GLN A 37 36.42 16.93 24.60
CA GLN A 37 37.24 17.29 23.41
C GLN A 37 38.72 16.90 23.55
N ASP A 38 39.14 15.90 22.76
CA ASP A 38 40.46 15.90 22.13
C ASP A 38 40.43 15.15 20.78
N GLN A 39 41.08 15.78 19.82
CA GLN A 39 41.37 15.35 18.45
C GLN A 39 42.62 14.45 18.43
N ASP A 40 42.76 13.53 17.46
CA ASP A 40 43.50 13.79 16.20
C ASP A 40 43.90 12.53 15.41
N THR A 41 43.61 12.58 14.10
CA THR A 41 44.36 12.11 12.90
C THR A 41 45.01 10.71 12.79
N ALA A 42 44.62 9.92 11.77
CA ALA A 42 45.27 9.86 10.43
C ALA A 42 45.11 8.50 9.69
N ASN A 43 44.60 8.58 8.45
CA ASN A 43 44.86 7.78 7.24
C ASN A 43 45.06 6.24 7.28
N SER A 44 44.20 5.50 6.56
CA SER A 44 44.61 4.77 5.34
C SER A 44 43.41 4.27 4.52
N GLU A 45 43.48 4.42 3.20
CA GLU A 45 42.66 3.71 2.20
C GLU A 45 42.87 2.20 2.30
N ALA A 46 41.80 1.39 2.20
CA ALA A 46 41.73 0.21 1.34
C ALA A 46 40.40 -0.57 1.51
N SER A 47 39.79 -0.87 0.36
CA SER A 47 39.04 -2.09 0.03
C SER A 47 37.82 -2.49 0.88
N SER A 48 36.63 -2.12 0.39
CA SER A 48 35.36 -2.73 0.78
C SER A 48 35.28 -4.18 0.31
N GLN A 49 35.46 -5.14 1.22
CA GLN A 49 34.96 -6.51 1.05
C GLN A 49 33.72 -6.70 1.92
N ILE A 50 32.61 -7.04 1.26
CA ILE A 50 31.35 -7.45 1.89
C ILE A 50 31.59 -8.80 2.57
N ALA A 51 31.55 -8.82 3.90
CA ALA A 51 31.56 -10.06 4.68
C ALA A 51 30.11 -10.51 4.92
N VAL A 52 29.71 -11.60 4.29
CA VAL A 52 28.48 -12.34 4.63
C VAL A 52 28.81 -13.22 5.83
N GLN A 53 28.28 -12.89 7.01
CA GLN A 53 28.40 -13.72 8.20
C GLN A 53 27.28 -14.77 8.24
N PHE A 54 27.66 -16.04 8.06
CA PHE A 54 26.84 -17.17 8.52
C PHE A 54 27.25 -17.50 9.95
N PHE A 55 26.32 -17.40 10.90
CA PHE A 55 26.51 -17.94 12.24
C PHE A 55 26.10 -19.41 12.25
N ASN A 56 27.09 -20.30 12.45
CA ASN A 56 26.84 -21.56 13.13
C ASN A 56 28.06 -21.98 13.96
N GLY A 57 27.80 -22.52 15.15
CA GLY A 57 28.72 -22.54 16.29
C GLY A 57 29.97 -23.40 16.17
N ASN A 58 30.97 -23.01 16.97
CA ASN A 58 32.14 -23.77 17.41
C ASN A 58 32.94 -24.54 16.35
N THR A 59 33.94 -23.89 15.76
CA THR A 59 35.15 -24.57 15.28
C THR A 59 36.40 -23.86 15.77
N LYS A 60 36.97 -24.36 16.88
CA LYS A 60 38.36 -24.10 17.24
C LYS A 60 39.23 -24.79 16.18
N LYS A 61 39.89 -24.00 15.34
CA LYS A 61 40.95 -24.49 14.44
C LYS A 61 42.08 -25.10 15.29
N ILE A 62 42.31 -26.40 15.14
CA ILE A 62 43.62 -26.99 15.47
C ILE A 62 44.38 -27.05 14.14
N SER A 63 45.43 -26.25 14.03
CA SER A 63 46.43 -26.34 12.97
C SER A 63 47.27 -27.59 13.23
N ALA A 64 47.14 -28.61 12.38
CA ALA A 64 48.08 -29.72 12.32
C ALA A 64 49.27 -29.29 11.44
N GLU A 65 50.33 -28.81 12.06
CA GLU A 65 51.64 -28.70 11.41
C GLU A 65 52.25 -30.10 11.32
N PHE A 66 52.36 -30.63 10.10
CA PHE A 66 53.29 -31.70 9.81
C PHE A 66 54.71 -31.13 9.81
N LEU A 67 55.49 -31.43 10.86
CA LEU A 67 56.93 -31.21 10.84
C LEU A 67 57.67 -32.53 11.00
N ASN A 68 58.64 -32.66 10.09
CA ASN A 68 59.52 -33.79 9.85
C ASN A 68 60.21 -34.33 11.09
N GLU A 69 60.35 -35.65 11.12
CA GLU A 69 61.39 -36.36 11.85
C GLU A 69 62.78 -35.79 11.50
N ASN A 70 63.53 -35.38 12.52
CA ASN A 70 64.90 -35.83 12.83
C ASN A 70 65.62 -34.82 13.73
N LYS A 71 65.79 -35.16 15.01
CA LYS A 71 67.07 -35.26 15.75
C LYS A 71 66.91 -35.03 17.26
N GLU A 72 67.39 -36.04 17.99
CA GLU A 72 68.16 -36.01 19.25
C GLU A 72 67.70 -35.16 20.45
N GLU A 73 67.37 -35.91 21.52
CA GLU A 73 67.71 -35.67 22.94
C GLU A 73 67.72 -34.23 23.47
N ASN A 74 66.72 -33.91 24.30
CA ASN A 74 66.94 -33.72 25.73
C ASN A 74 65.62 -33.59 26.50
N GLY A 75 65.61 -34.14 27.70
CA GLY A 75 64.42 -34.34 28.51
C GLY A 75 63.70 -33.07 28.91
N ASN A 76 62.36 -33.13 28.83
CA ASN A 76 61.49 -32.48 29.80
C ASN A 76 60.22 -33.33 29.94
N SER A 77 59.87 -33.60 31.18
CA SER A 77 58.77 -34.45 31.61
C SER A 77 57.43 -34.01 31.01
N ILE A 78 56.90 -34.79 30.06
CA ILE A 78 55.49 -34.75 29.68
C ILE A 78 54.71 -35.37 30.84
N SER A 79 53.88 -34.58 31.50
CA SER A 79 52.84 -35.09 32.38
C SER A 79 51.87 -35.92 31.54
N THR A 80 51.97 -37.25 31.62
CA THR A 80 50.93 -38.16 31.16
C THR A 80 49.68 -37.94 32.00
N GLU A 81 48.80 -37.05 31.54
CA GLU A 81 47.39 -37.12 31.89
C GLU A 81 46.90 -38.49 31.41
N GLU A 82 46.59 -39.39 32.36
CA GLU A 82 45.98 -40.67 32.04
C GLU A 82 44.69 -40.44 31.26
N PHE A 83 44.63 -41.05 30.07
CA PHE A 83 43.44 -41.03 29.22
C PHE A 83 42.33 -41.84 29.91
N ASP A 84 41.43 -41.15 30.61
CA ASP A 84 40.32 -41.78 31.34
C ASP A 84 39.18 -42.15 30.37
N ILE A 85 39.23 -43.40 29.90
CA ILE A 85 38.24 -44.03 29.01
C ILE A 85 36.83 -43.93 29.62
N THR A 86 36.73 -44.01 30.94
CA THR A 86 35.46 -43.98 31.68
C THR A 86 34.76 -42.62 31.57
N GLU A 87 35.52 -41.53 31.56
CA GLU A 87 34.95 -40.18 31.37
C GLU A 87 34.43 -39.98 29.94
N TYR A 88 35.13 -40.54 28.95
CA TYR A 88 34.72 -40.50 27.55
C TYR A 88 33.47 -41.34 27.28
N GLU A 89 33.38 -42.55 27.84
CA GLU A 89 32.19 -43.39 27.76
C GLU A 89 30.96 -42.71 28.39
N LYS A 90 31.16 -42.03 29.52
CA LYS A 90 30.11 -41.23 30.16
C LYS A 90 29.64 -40.07 29.27
N LYS A 91 30.56 -39.28 28.71
CA LYS A 91 30.23 -38.19 27.78
C LYS A 91 29.52 -38.69 26.53
N LEU A 92 29.94 -39.84 25.99
CA LEU A 92 29.28 -40.46 24.85
C LEU A 92 27.85 -40.88 25.19
N HIS A 93 27.63 -41.45 26.36
CA HIS A 93 26.30 -41.86 26.80
C HIS A 93 25.37 -40.66 27.05
N ASP A 94 25.89 -39.60 27.68
CA ASP A 94 25.16 -38.35 27.90
C ASP A 94 24.78 -37.68 26.56
N ASN A 95 25.70 -37.64 25.59
CA ASN A 95 25.44 -37.11 24.25
C ASN A 95 24.42 -37.96 23.48
N ALA A 96 24.49 -39.29 23.59
CA ALA A 96 23.52 -40.18 22.97
C ALA A 96 22.12 -39.97 23.55
N LYS A 97 22.01 -39.75 24.87
CA LYS A 97 20.75 -39.44 25.53
C LYS A 97 20.18 -38.10 25.06
N GLN A 98 20.99 -37.04 25.05
CA GLN A 98 20.56 -35.73 24.53
C GLN A 98 20.11 -35.80 23.08
N THR A 99 20.78 -36.60 22.25
CA THR A 99 20.39 -36.80 20.85
C THR A 99 19.03 -37.50 20.74
N MET A 100 18.77 -38.51 21.58
CA MET A 100 17.47 -39.18 21.59
C MET A 100 16.34 -38.26 22.07
N ASP A 101 16.59 -37.43 23.09
CA ASP A 101 15.62 -36.44 23.56
C ASP A 101 15.28 -35.43 22.44
N LEU A 102 16.28 -34.95 21.71
CA LEU A 102 16.10 -34.03 20.59
C LEU A 102 15.29 -34.65 19.43
N ILE A 103 15.53 -35.93 19.14
CA ILE A 103 14.75 -36.68 18.14
C ILE A 103 13.29 -36.81 18.60
N GLY A 104 13.06 -37.07 19.89
CA GLY A 104 11.72 -37.10 20.47
C GLY A 104 10.97 -35.78 20.28
N ASP A 105 11.62 -34.65 20.58
CA ASP A 105 11.04 -33.32 20.39
C ASP A 105 10.73 -33.02 18.92
N LEU A 106 11.61 -33.43 18.00
CA LEU A 106 11.40 -33.32 16.56
C LEU A 106 10.18 -34.12 16.09
N CYS A 107 10.03 -35.36 16.56
CA CYS A 107 8.87 -36.19 16.23
C CYS A 107 7.57 -35.56 16.74
N ASN A 108 7.54 -35.10 17.99
CA ASN A 108 6.38 -34.44 18.58
C ASN A 108 5.98 -33.17 17.79
N ARG A 109 6.98 -32.37 17.39
CA ARG A 109 6.73 -31.15 16.61
C ARG A 109 6.26 -31.47 15.19
N SER A 110 6.76 -32.54 14.58
CA SER A 110 6.30 -33.03 13.28
C SER A 110 4.83 -33.47 13.33
N GLU A 111 4.42 -34.18 14.38
CA GLU A 111 3.02 -34.57 14.59
C GLU A 111 2.12 -33.35 14.78
N GLN A 112 2.55 -32.37 15.56
CA GLN A 112 1.81 -31.12 15.78
C GLN A 112 1.60 -30.34 14.47
N ILE A 113 2.66 -30.19 13.66
CA ILE A 113 2.58 -29.52 12.34
C ILE A 113 1.61 -30.27 11.42
N THR A 114 1.68 -31.60 11.40
CA THR A 114 0.79 -32.43 10.58
C THR A 114 -0.68 -32.25 11.02
N GLY A 115 -0.94 -32.15 12.33
CA GLY A 115 -2.26 -31.84 12.86
C GLY A 115 -2.78 -30.48 12.42
N GLN A 116 -1.95 -29.43 12.52
CA GLN A 116 -2.30 -28.07 12.09
C GLN A 116 -2.56 -27.98 10.59
N GLN A 117 -1.77 -28.67 9.76
CA GLN A 117 -1.99 -28.73 8.31
C GLN A 117 -3.34 -29.36 7.98
N LYS A 118 -3.71 -30.45 8.67
CA LYS A 118 -5.00 -31.11 8.46
C LYS A 118 -6.17 -30.22 8.85
N GLU A 119 -6.08 -29.49 9.95
CA GLU A 119 -7.11 -28.53 10.38
C GLU A 119 -7.25 -27.38 9.38
N THR A 120 -6.14 -26.83 8.90
CA THR A 120 -6.12 -25.73 7.93
C THR A 120 -6.76 -26.16 6.60
N LEU A 121 -6.47 -27.38 6.15
CA LEU A 121 -7.05 -27.94 4.94
C LEU A 121 -8.57 -28.10 5.06
N LEU A 122 -9.06 -28.53 6.23
CA LEU A 122 -10.49 -28.68 6.51
C LEU A 122 -11.22 -27.33 6.49
N ARG A 123 -10.63 -26.28 7.09
CA ARG A 123 -11.16 -24.91 7.03
C ARG A 123 -11.20 -24.35 5.60
N LEU A 124 -10.17 -24.61 4.80
CA LEU A 124 -10.13 -24.21 3.39
C LEU A 124 -11.22 -24.90 2.56
N GLU A 125 -11.52 -26.17 2.85
CA GLU A 125 -12.59 -26.91 2.18
C GLU A 125 -13.98 -26.36 2.54
N GLU A 126 -14.19 -25.99 3.80
CA GLU A 126 -15.42 -25.31 4.26
C GLU A 126 -15.57 -23.93 3.59
N GLU A 127 -14.50 -23.13 3.56
CA GLU A 127 -14.51 -21.81 2.90
C GLU A 127 -14.80 -21.95 1.40
N GLN A 128 -14.23 -22.96 0.72
CA GLN A 128 -14.50 -23.24 -0.68
C GLN A 128 -15.97 -23.60 -0.93
N GLN A 129 -16.62 -24.32 -0.01
CA GLN A 129 -18.06 -24.60 -0.11
C GLN A 129 -18.91 -23.33 0.06
N GLU A 130 -18.55 -22.44 0.98
CA GLU A 130 -19.23 -21.15 1.13
C GLU A 130 -19.08 -20.28 -0.12
N TRP A 131 -17.88 -20.23 -0.72
CA TRP A 131 -17.66 -19.52 -1.99
C TRP A 131 -18.53 -20.06 -3.13
N ARG A 132 -18.75 -21.38 -3.20
CA ARG A 132 -19.69 -21.95 -4.20
C ARG A 132 -21.12 -21.50 -3.96
N LYS A 133 -21.59 -21.48 -2.71
CA LYS A 133 -22.94 -20.97 -2.37
C LYS A 133 -23.10 -19.49 -2.72
N VAL A 134 -22.05 -18.69 -2.51
CA VAL A 134 -22.05 -17.27 -2.89
C VAL A 134 -22.09 -17.10 -4.41
N ALA A 135 -21.31 -17.90 -5.15
CA ALA A 135 -21.32 -17.89 -6.60
C ALA A 135 -22.71 -18.24 -7.19
N GLU A 136 -23.38 -19.28 -6.66
CA GLU A 136 -24.75 -19.63 -7.06
C GLU A 136 -25.75 -18.50 -6.79
N LYS A 137 -25.63 -17.81 -5.65
CA LYS A 137 -26.47 -16.64 -5.34
C LYS A 137 -26.19 -15.47 -6.29
N MET A 138 -24.94 -15.26 -6.66
CA MET A 138 -24.53 -14.18 -7.58
C MET A 138 -25.08 -14.42 -8.98
N GLU A 139 -25.12 -15.68 -9.43
CA GLU A 139 -25.73 -16.07 -10.71
C GLU A 139 -27.24 -15.83 -10.70
N GLU A 140 -27.93 -16.16 -9.61
CA GLU A 140 -29.36 -15.87 -9.45
C GLU A 140 -29.65 -14.36 -9.45
N VAL A 141 -28.84 -13.55 -8.76
CA VAL A 141 -28.96 -12.08 -8.79
C VAL A 141 -28.73 -11.54 -10.20
N SER A 142 -27.77 -12.08 -10.94
CA SER A 142 -27.50 -11.68 -12.32
C SER A 142 -28.71 -11.97 -13.23
N ARG A 143 -29.32 -13.15 -13.09
CA ARG A 143 -30.55 -13.53 -13.81
C ARG A 143 -31.72 -12.60 -13.48
N GLN A 144 -31.90 -12.25 -12.20
CA GLN A 144 -32.94 -11.30 -11.78
C GLN A 144 -32.69 -9.90 -12.36
N ASN A 145 -31.42 -9.48 -12.42
CA ASN A 145 -31.06 -8.18 -12.97
C ASN A 145 -31.31 -8.10 -14.49
N GLU A 146 -31.05 -9.18 -15.24
CA GLU A 146 -31.42 -9.27 -16.65
C GLU A 146 -32.93 -9.14 -16.87
N GLN A 147 -33.75 -9.81 -16.05
CA GLN A 147 -35.21 -9.68 -16.10
C GLN A 147 -35.66 -8.24 -15.81
N LEU A 148 -34.99 -7.56 -14.88
CA LEU A 148 -35.29 -6.19 -14.49
C LEU A 148 -34.95 -5.20 -15.62
N ILE A 149 -33.86 -5.45 -16.36
CA ILE A 149 -33.51 -4.67 -17.55
C ILE A 149 -34.58 -4.81 -18.63
N ILE A 150 -35.06 -6.03 -18.89
CA ILE A 150 -36.14 -6.27 -19.87
C ILE A 150 -37.43 -5.55 -19.44
N ALA A 151 -37.84 -5.69 -18.17
CA ALA A 151 -39.03 -5.03 -17.65
C ALA A 151 -38.93 -3.50 -17.71
N LYS A 152 -37.74 -2.94 -17.46
CA LYS A 152 -37.47 -1.51 -17.61
C LYS A 152 -37.63 -1.05 -19.06
N GLN A 153 -37.09 -1.79 -20.02
CA GLN A 153 -37.24 -1.46 -21.45
C GLN A 153 -38.70 -1.47 -21.90
N GLU A 154 -39.50 -2.44 -21.44
CA GLU A 154 -40.94 -2.48 -21.74
C GLU A 154 -41.71 -1.30 -21.13
N LEU A 155 -41.33 -0.86 -19.93
CA LEU A 155 -41.92 0.30 -19.27
C LEU A 155 -41.54 1.60 -19.99
N GLU A 156 -40.28 1.76 -20.39
CA GLU A 156 -39.82 2.90 -21.17
C GLU A 156 -40.56 2.97 -22.51
N GLN A 157 -40.75 1.83 -23.19
CA GLN A 157 -41.53 1.76 -24.43
C GLN A 157 -42.99 2.19 -24.21
N ARG A 158 -43.64 1.69 -23.15
CA ARG A 158 -45.01 2.08 -22.79
C ARG A 158 -45.12 3.57 -22.46
N VAL A 159 -44.13 4.16 -21.78
CA VAL A 159 -44.11 5.59 -21.47
C VAL A 159 -43.96 6.43 -22.74
N THR A 160 -43.14 6.00 -23.71
CA THR A 160 -43.03 6.68 -25.02
C THR A 160 -44.32 6.58 -25.84
N GLU A 161 -45.02 5.44 -25.80
CA GLU A 161 -46.32 5.28 -26.47
C GLU A 161 -47.39 6.18 -25.81
N HIS A 162 -47.43 6.23 -24.47
CA HIS A 162 -48.41 7.04 -23.73
C HIS A 162 -48.18 8.55 -23.84
N SER A 163 -46.93 8.99 -24.08
CA SER A 163 -46.59 10.39 -24.30
C SER A 163 -46.87 10.83 -25.74
N ALA A 164 -46.71 9.95 -26.73
CA ALA A 164 -47.15 10.18 -28.10
C ALA A 164 -48.69 10.32 -28.20
N ASP A 165 -49.44 9.58 -27.38
CA ASP A 165 -50.91 9.68 -27.33
C ASP A 165 -51.41 10.97 -26.63
N GLN A 166 -50.60 11.62 -25.79
CA GLN A 166 -50.96 12.88 -25.13
C GLN A 166 -50.67 14.14 -25.96
N GLU A 167 -49.74 14.08 -26.92
CA GLU A 167 -49.47 15.22 -27.82
C GLU A 167 -50.50 15.34 -28.97
N GLY A 168 -51.34 14.32 -29.18
CA GLY A 168 -52.42 14.33 -30.18
C GLY A 168 -53.71 15.04 -29.76
N ASN A 169 -53.84 15.49 -28.51
CA ASN A 169 -55.07 16.09 -27.98
C ASN A 169 -54.78 17.42 -27.27
N GLY A 170 -54.64 18.49 -28.06
CA GLY A 170 -54.31 19.81 -27.54
C GLY A 170 -55.41 20.46 -26.69
N MET A 171 -55.02 21.22 -25.66
CA MET A 171 -55.47 22.61 -25.46
C MET A 171 -54.74 23.31 -24.30
N ASN A 172 -54.44 24.58 -24.53
CA ASN A 172 -53.86 25.60 -23.67
C ASN A 172 -54.25 25.55 -22.18
N GLN A 173 -53.30 25.86 -21.27
CA GLN A 173 -53.28 27.10 -20.48
C GLN A 173 -52.11 27.17 -19.49
N SER A 174 -51.69 28.41 -19.24
CA SER A 174 -50.63 28.83 -18.33
C SER A 174 -50.77 28.30 -16.91
N SER A 175 -49.64 27.92 -16.30
CA SER A 175 -49.39 28.27 -14.90
C SER A 175 -47.90 28.47 -14.65
N ARG A 176 -47.56 29.73 -14.34
CA ARG A 176 -46.25 30.17 -13.88
C ARG A 176 -46.13 29.77 -12.41
N GLY A 177 -45.57 28.59 -12.15
CA GLY A 177 -45.28 28.09 -10.80
C GLY A 177 -43.79 27.99 -10.57
N LYS A 178 -43.23 28.91 -9.77
CA LYS A 178 -41.94 28.74 -9.11
C LYS A 178 -41.94 27.41 -8.35
N ARG A 179 -41.00 26.52 -8.66
CA ARG A 179 -40.46 25.51 -7.73
C ARG A 179 -39.17 24.93 -8.32
N ASP A 180 -38.07 25.29 -7.68
CA ASP A 180 -36.86 24.49 -7.45
C ASP A 180 -36.39 23.57 -8.59
N HIS A 181 -35.64 24.14 -9.53
CA HIS A 181 -34.68 23.35 -10.31
C HIS A 181 -33.45 23.06 -9.44
N LEU A 182 -33.62 22.13 -8.50
CA LEU A 182 -32.52 21.29 -8.03
C LEU A 182 -32.06 20.47 -9.25
N PHE A 183 -30.75 20.49 -9.47
CA PHE A 183 -30.05 19.80 -10.55
C PHE A 183 -30.43 18.32 -10.60
N GLN A 184 -31.45 17.99 -11.38
CA GLN A 184 -31.72 16.64 -11.83
C GLN A 184 -30.98 16.50 -13.16
N THR A 185 -29.73 16.07 -13.08
CA THR A 185 -28.92 15.78 -14.25
C THR A 185 -29.51 14.53 -14.91
N GLU A 186 -30.40 14.73 -15.89
CA GLU A 186 -30.81 13.67 -16.80
C GLU A 186 -29.58 13.18 -17.58
N TRP A 187 -29.21 11.92 -17.33
CA TRP A 187 -28.07 11.24 -17.93
C TRP A 187 -28.34 10.88 -19.41
N GLN A 188 -28.32 11.85 -20.30
CA GLN A 188 -28.33 11.60 -21.75
C GLN A 188 -26.91 11.57 -22.32
N ARG A 189 -26.49 10.39 -22.85
CA ARG A 189 -25.29 10.14 -23.70
C ARG A 189 -24.08 11.07 -23.47
N MET A 190 -23.52 11.08 -22.27
CA MET A 190 -22.16 11.59 -22.06
C MET A 190 -21.24 10.45 -21.63
N ASP A 191 -20.20 10.20 -22.43
CA ASP A 191 -19.13 9.23 -22.12
C ASP A 191 -18.20 9.75 -21.01
N SER A 192 -18.33 11.02 -20.64
CA SER A 192 -17.61 11.63 -19.54
C SER A 192 -18.42 12.72 -18.82
N SER A 193 -18.27 12.83 -17.51
CA SER A 193 -18.79 13.93 -16.69
C SER A 193 -17.69 14.52 -15.81
N HIS A 194 -17.93 15.67 -15.21
CA HIS A 194 -16.96 16.25 -14.28
C HIS A 194 -17.63 16.93 -13.09
N ILE A 195 -16.94 16.90 -11.94
CA ILE A 195 -17.23 17.69 -10.76
C ILE A 195 -16.16 18.77 -10.68
N SER A 196 -16.53 20.00 -11.07
CA SER A 196 -15.75 21.20 -10.73
C SER A 196 -16.22 21.69 -9.37
N ASN A 197 -15.35 21.63 -8.35
CA ASN A 197 -15.72 22.07 -7.01
C ASN A 197 -14.76 23.14 -6.50
N ASN A 198 -15.31 24.24 -5.98
CA ASN A 198 -14.55 25.27 -5.27
C ASN A 198 -13.88 24.73 -3.99
N ASP A 199 -14.31 23.56 -3.50
CA ASP A 199 -13.72 22.91 -2.32
C ASP A 199 -12.43 22.14 -2.61
N LEU A 200 -11.99 22.04 -3.87
CA LEU A 200 -10.69 21.48 -4.23
C LEU A 200 -9.63 22.58 -4.22
N SER A 201 -8.51 22.33 -3.56
CA SER A 201 -7.34 23.22 -3.53
C SER A 201 -6.15 22.55 -4.19
N GLN A 202 -5.72 21.43 -3.63
CA GLN A 202 -4.57 20.65 -4.09
C GLN A 202 -4.89 19.15 -4.03
N PRO A 203 -5.83 18.66 -4.87
CA PRO A 203 -6.18 17.26 -4.88
C PRO A 203 -5.05 16.42 -5.48
N ASN A 204 -4.69 15.33 -4.79
CA ASN A 204 -3.48 14.56 -5.07
C ASN A 204 -3.71 13.05 -5.25
N SER A 205 -4.81 12.48 -4.72
CA SER A 205 -5.19 11.08 -4.97
C SER A 205 -6.70 10.93 -5.01
N VAL A 206 -7.15 9.81 -5.58
CA VAL A 206 -8.55 9.40 -5.61
C VAL A 206 -8.64 7.88 -5.52
N THR A 207 -9.63 7.37 -4.78
CA THR A 207 -9.98 5.94 -4.72
C THR A 207 -11.49 5.76 -4.69
N PHE A 208 -11.98 4.67 -5.27
CA PHE A 208 -13.36 4.24 -5.10
C PHE A 208 -13.57 3.60 -3.72
N LEU A 209 -14.77 3.80 -3.16
CA LEU A 209 -15.31 2.90 -2.13
C LEU A 209 -16.03 1.76 -2.85
N GLN A 210 -15.45 0.56 -2.83
CA GLN A 210 -15.91 -0.54 -3.67
C GLN A 210 -17.37 -0.91 -3.37
N SER A 211 -18.11 -1.28 -4.40
CA SER A 211 -19.55 -1.61 -4.33
C SER A 211 -20.47 -0.43 -3.96
N THR A 212 -19.98 0.80 -4.02
CA THR A 212 -20.78 2.02 -3.84
C THR A 212 -20.64 2.97 -5.03
N ASP A 213 -21.43 4.05 -5.06
CA ASP A 213 -21.29 5.15 -6.01
C ASP A 213 -20.33 6.25 -5.51
N LYS A 214 -19.50 5.96 -4.50
CA LYS A 214 -18.71 6.95 -3.80
C LYS A 214 -17.23 6.86 -4.12
N ILE A 215 -16.57 8.02 -4.08
CA ILE A 215 -15.13 8.15 -4.18
C ILE A 215 -14.60 8.99 -3.04
N VAL A 216 -13.34 8.74 -2.67
CA VAL A 216 -12.60 9.56 -1.71
C VAL A 216 -11.44 10.22 -2.42
N VAL A 217 -11.36 11.54 -2.29
CA VAL A 217 -10.28 12.36 -2.82
C VAL A 217 -9.46 12.88 -1.65
N THR A 218 -8.13 12.70 -1.72
CA THR A 218 -7.21 13.36 -0.79
C THR A 218 -6.81 14.71 -1.37
N ASP A 219 -7.00 15.74 -0.56
CA ASP A 219 -6.58 17.10 -0.87
C ASP A 219 -5.58 17.57 0.17
N GLN A 220 -4.46 18.08 -0.32
CA GLN A 220 -3.34 18.47 0.51
C GLN A 220 -3.71 19.49 1.59
N ASP A 221 -4.56 20.46 1.22
CA ASP A 221 -4.93 21.59 2.06
C ASP A 221 -6.28 21.34 2.74
N ASN A 222 -7.18 20.62 2.08
CA ASN A 222 -8.56 20.44 2.53
C ASN A 222 -8.84 19.13 3.29
N GLY A 223 -7.90 18.18 3.31
CA GLY A 223 -8.07 16.92 4.04
C GLY A 223 -8.65 15.80 3.16
N LEU A 224 -9.60 15.04 3.70
CA LEU A 224 -10.30 13.98 2.98
C LEU A 224 -11.67 14.49 2.51
N LEU A 225 -12.00 14.21 1.25
CA LEU A 225 -13.25 14.62 0.63
C LEU A 225 -13.98 13.38 0.12
N LEU A 226 -15.17 13.10 0.67
CA LEU A 226 -16.05 12.02 0.24
C LEU A 226 -17.06 12.58 -0.76
N TYR A 227 -17.08 12.02 -1.97
CA TYR A 227 -18.04 12.37 -3.02
C TYR A 227 -18.93 11.18 -3.34
N SER A 228 -20.18 11.45 -3.68
CA SER A 228 -21.03 10.55 -4.48
C SER A 228 -20.96 11.02 -5.92
N ILE A 229 -20.86 10.07 -6.85
CA ILE A 229 -20.88 10.34 -8.30
C ILE A 229 -22.20 11.02 -8.69
N GLN A 230 -23.29 10.75 -7.97
CA GLN A 230 -24.62 11.28 -8.28
C GLN A 230 -24.89 12.63 -7.61
N SER A 231 -24.52 12.80 -6.34
CA SER A 231 -24.90 13.97 -5.54
C SER A 231 -23.76 14.95 -5.28
N GLY A 232 -22.53 14.63 -5.69
CA GLY A 232 -21.37 15.49 -5.48
C GLY A 232 -20.75 15.32 -4.09
N LEU A 233 -20.22 16.41 -3.51
CA LEU A 233 -19.53 16.35 -2.22
C LEU A 233 -20.51 15.99 -1.08
N ILE A 234 -20.22 14.91 -0.36
CA ILE A 234 -20.99 14.45 0.80
C ILE A 234 -20.38 14.96 2.10
N LYS A 235 -19.07 14.78 2.27
CA LYS A 235 -18.38 15.04 3.54
C LYS A 235 -16.96 15.51 3.31
N LYS A 236 -16.50 16.42 4.17
CA LYS A 236 -15.12 16.90 4.24
C LYS A 236 -14.60 16.65 5.65
N VAL A 237 -13.44 16.01 5.77
CA VAL A 237 -12.78 15.72 7.05
C VAL A 237 -11.39 16.34 7.05
N SER A 238 -11.12 17.16 8.06
CA SER A 238 -9.81 17.74 8.33
C SER A 238 -9.58 17.78 9.83
N SER A 239 -8.33 17.85 10.27
CA SER A 239 -7.98 17.89 11.69
C SER A 239 -6.76 18.76 11.92
N SER A 240 -6.62 19.30 13.13
CA SER A 240 -5.36 19.89 13.59
C SER A 240 -4.34 18.83 14.04
N LYS A 241 -4.78 17.59 14.25
CA LYS A 241 -3.93 16.46 14.68
C LYS A 241 -3.20 15.78 13.53
N TRP A 242 -3.62 15.99 12.29
CA TRP A 242 -2.96 15.43 11.11
C TRP A 242 -3.03 16.40 9.94
N LYS A 243 -2.09 16.31 9.01
CA LYS A 243 -2.03 17.16 7.82
C LYS A 243 -1.42 16.41 6.65
N TRP A 244 -1.51 17.02 5.48
CA TRP A 244 -0.80 16.56 4.27
C TRP A 244 -1.20 15.12 3.86
N PRO A 245 -2.51 14.82 3.73
CA PRO A 245 -2.97 13.50 3.33
C PRO A 245 -2.58 13.24 1.87
N GLN A 246 -2.04 12.06 1.61
CA GLN A 246 -1.67 11.61 0.28
C GLN A 246 -2.06 10.14 0.08
N SER A 247 -2.29 9.81 -1.19
CA SER A 247 -2.50 8.46 -1.69
C SER A 247 -3.56 7.64 -0.94
N ALA A 248 -4.82 8.07 -0.98
CA ALA A 248 -5.90 7.20 -0.53
C ALA A 248 -5.96 5.90 -1.35
N VAL A 249 -6.08 4.77 -0.65
CA VAL A 249 -6.35 3.45 -1.23
C VAL A 249 -7.45 2.75 -0.43
N TYR A 250 -8.37 2.09 -1.12
CA TYR A 250 -9.39 1.26 -0.50
C TYR A 250 -8.86 -0.15 -0.28
N THR A 251 -9.12 -0.68 0.91
CA THR A 251 -8.60 -1.96 1.42
C THR A 251 -9.64 -3.06 1.27
N PRO A 252 -9.22 -4.34 1.22
CA PRO A 252 -10.16 -5.48 1.22
C PRO A 252 -11.09 -5.55 2.44
N ASP A 253 -10.72 -4.95 3.58
CA ASP A 253 -11.56 -4.88 4.79
C ASP A 253 -12.53 -3.69 4.80
N ASN A 254 -12.82 -3.12 3.62
CA ASN A 254 -13.71 -1.98 3.42
C ASN A 254 -13.30 -0.73 4.22
N LYS A 255 -12.00 -0.51 4.32
CA LYS A 255 -11.39 0.68 4.94
C LYS A 255 -10.61 1.49 3.92
N ILE A 256 -10.34 2.74 4.27
CA ILE A 256 -9.52 3.64 3.47
C ILE A 256 -8.20 3.83 4.21
N LEU A 257 -7.09 3.52 3.56
CA LEU A 257 -5.76 3.89 4.04
C LEU A 257 -5.29 5.16 3.36
N VAL A 258 -4.71 6.05 4.14
CA VAL A 258 -4.15 7.33 3.68
C VAL A 258 -2.81 7.54 4.35
N SER A 259 -1.82 7.98 3.58
CA SER A 259 -0.56 8.45 4.14
C SER A 259 -0.70 9.89 4.62
N ALA A 260 -0.38 10.20 5.87
CA ALA A 260 -0.49 11.55 6.41
C ALA A 260 0.58 11.84 7.48
N MET A 261 0.87 13.12 7.70
CA MET A 261 1.69 13.56 8.82
C MET A 261 0.80 13.74 10.04
N VAL A 262 1.09 13.02 11.11
CA VAL A 262 0.34 13.07 12.36
C VAL A 262 1.16 13.80 13.42
N ARG A 263 0.48 14.63 14.21
CA ARG A 263 1.07 15.41 15.28
C ARG A 263 1.37 14.49 16.46
N ASP A 264 2.62 14.47 16.88
CA ASP A 264 3.10 13.84 18.10
C ASP A 264 3.48 14.95 19.10
N GLU A 265 2.89 14.91 20.28
CA GLU A 265 3.10 15.87 21.37
C GLU A 265 4.00 15.31 22.49
N SER A 266 4.91 14.41 22.12
CA SER A 266 5.93 13.89 23.02
C SER A 266 6.95 14.98 23.41
N GLU A 267 7.33 15.03 24.69
CA GLU A 267 8.51 15.78 25.19
C GLU A 267 8.52 17.30 24.91
N ASN A 268 7.40 18.00 25.08
CA ASN A 268 7.29 19.47 24.93
C ASN A 268 7.70 20.03 23.55
N LYS A 269 7.82 19.17 22.52
CA LYS A 269 8.06 19.58 21.14
C LYS A 269 6.99 18.97 20.25
N THR A 270 6.37 19.79 19.40
CA THR A 270 5.48 19.28 18.37
C THR A 270 6.33 18.68 17.25
N VAL A 271 6.33 17.35 17.14
CA VAL A 271 6.95 16.61 16.04
C VAL A 271 5.84 16.12 15.12
N TRP A 272 6.05 16.20 13.82
CA TRP A 272 5.13 15.63 12.84
C TRP A 272 5.74 14.33 12.32
N LYS A 273 5.03 13.22 12.48
CA LYS A 273 5.51 11.89 12.06
C LYS A 273 4.62 11.32 10.97
N ARG A 274 5.24 10.70 9.96
CA ARG A 274 4.53 10.01 8.89
C ARG A 274 3.79 8.81 9.47
N ASN A 275 2.51 8.66 9.13
CA ASN A 275 1.68 7.53 9.51
C ASN A 275 0.84 7.09 8.32
N LEU A 276 0.49 5.81 8.27
CA LEU A 276 -0.66 5.35 7.52
C LEU A 276 -1.87 5.37 8.44
N MET A 277 -2.86 6.17 8.08
CA MET A 277 -4.11 6.31 8.81
C MET A 277 -5.20 5.49 8.13
N LYS A 278 -5.94 4.71 8.92
CA LYS A 278 -7.06 3.88 8.50
C LYS A 278 -8.37 4.57 8.89
N PHE A 279 -9.27 4.73 7.93
CA PHE A 279 -10.60 5.29 8.09
C PHE A 279 -11.66 4.29 7.63
N ASP A 280 -12.88 4.40 8.14
CA ASP A 280 -14.04 3.70 7.57
C ASP A 280 -14.64 4.44 6.36
N GLU A 281 -15.71 3.90 5.79
CA GLU A 281 -16.36 4.43 4.59
C GLU A 281 -17.03 5.80 4.81
N GLU A 282 -17.33 6.11 6.07
CA GLU A 282 -17.85 7.39 6.54
C GLU A 282 -16.75 8.42 6.82
N LEU A 283 -15.48 8.08 6.57
CA LEU A 283 -14.29 8.88 6.90
C LEU A 283 -14.07 9.10 8.40
N GLU A 284 -14.58 8.21 9.25
CA GLU A 284 -14.24 8.20 10.67
C GLU A 284 -12.91 7.46 10.89
N PHE A 285 -12.10 8.00 11.81
CA PHE A 285 -10.79 7.42 12.12
C PHE A 285 -10.94 6.09 12.84
N VAL A 286 -10.25 5.06 12.34
CA VAL A 286 -10.27 3.71 12.92
C VAL A 286 -8.96 3.45 13.67
N SER A 287 -7.83 3.65 13.00
CA SER A 287 -6.52 3.37 13.56
C SER A 287 -5.39 3.97 12.72
N ARG A 288 -4.14 3.87 13.20
CA ARG A 288 -2.95 4.24 12.43
C ARG A 288 -1.75 3.36 12.73
N ILE A 289 -0.79 3.34 11.82
CA ILE A 289 0.55 2.78 12.03
C ILE A 289 1.59 3.82 11.63
N GLU A 290 2.66 3.92 12.42
CA GLU A 290 3.79 4.79 12.10
C GLU A 290 4.43 4.35 10.78
N GLY A 291 4.82 5.30 9.95
CA GLY A 291 5.50 5.04 8.68
C GLY A 291 6.97 4.62 8.86
N PRO A 292 7.71 4.44 7.75
CA PRO A 292 9.12 4.08 7.80
C PRO A 292 9.95 5.14 8.53
N LYS A 293 10.76 4.74 9.52
CA LYS A 293 11.58 5.67 10.31
C LYS A 293 12.72 6.32 9.51
N TRP A 294 13.18 5.65 8.44
CA TRP A 294 14.28 6.13 7.59
C TRP A 294 13.99 7.47 6.90
N ILE A 295 12.72 7.83 6.71
CA ILE A 295 12.30 9.06 6.02
C ILE A 295 11.84 10.17 6.98
N GLU A 296 11.98 10.01 8.30
CA GLU A 296 11.51 10.97 9.30
C GLU A 296 12.12 12.37 9.11
N ASN A 297 13.40 12.43 8.73
CA ASN A 297 14.15 13.68 8.54
C ASN A 297 14.19 14.17 7.08
N GLU A 298 13.54 13.45 6.17
CA GLU A 298 13.63 13.73 4.74
C GLU A 298 12.45 14.60 4.28
N THR A 299 12.72 15.55 3.37
CA THR A 299 11.64 16.35 2.75
C THR A 299 11.02 15.58 1.60
N ILE A 300 9.89 14.94 1.91
CA ILE A 300 9.06 14.25 0.93
C ILE A 300 8.30 15.29 0.11
N THR A 301 8.00 14.98 -1.15
CA THR A 301 7.13 15.78 -2.02
C THR A 301 5.88 15.02 -2.42
N THR A 302 6.01 13.72 -2.71
CA THR A 302 4.88 12.89 -3.16
C THR A 302 4.99 11.46 -2.66
N GLU A 303 3.85 10.86 -2.35
CA GLU A 303 3.70 9.52 -1.82
C GLU A 303 2.61 8.77 -2.56
N TYR A 304 2.83 7.47 -2.80
CA TYR A 304 1.86 6.57 -3.41
C TYR A 304 1.85 5.24 -2.68
N LEU A 305 0.65 4.80 -2.36
CA LEU A 305 0.31 3.55 -1.72
C LEU A 305 -0.30 2.62 -2.75
N CYS A 306 0.01 1.34 -2.63
CA CYS A 306 -0.80 0.28 -3.19
C CYS A 306 -0.83 -0.90 -2.22
N ILE A 307 -1.84 -1.75 -2.36
CA ILE A 307 -2.05 -2.91 -1.51
C ILE A 307 -2.04 -4.13 -2.41
N ALA A 308 -1.26 -5.13 -2.03
CA ALA A 308 -1.27 -6.41 -2.72
C ALA A 308 -2.34 -7.34 -2.12
N PRO A 309 -2.95 -8.22 -2.93
CA PRO A 309 -3.92 -9.22 -2.45
C PRO A 309 -3.45 -10.10 -1.29
N ASN A 310 -2.14 -10.24 -1.08
CA ASN A 310 -1.54 -10.98 0.04
C ASN A 310 -1.45 -10.17 1.35
N GLY A 311 -2.00 -8.95 1.38
CA GLY A 311 -2.06 -8.07 2.55
C GLY A 311 -0.91 -7.08 2.68
N TYR A 312 0.18 -7.28 1.94
CA TYR A 312 1.33 -6.36 1.97
C TYR A 312 0.94 -4.99 1.41
N ILE A 313 1.42 -3.95 2.07
CA ILE A 313 1.22 -2.57 1.65
C ILE A 313 2.55 -2.02 1.14
N TYR A 314 2.55 -1.42 -0.03
CA TYR A 314 3.74 -0.81 -0.62
C TYR A 314 3.60 0.70 -0.60
N LEU A 315 4.64 1.37 -0.10
CA LEU A 315 4.72 2.83 -0.05
C LEU A 315 5.89 3.30 -0.92
N CYS A 316 5.58 3.97 -2.01
CA CYS A 316 6.55 4.67 -2.80
C CYS A 316 6.63 6.14 -2.38
N VAL A 317 7.85 6.62 -2.12
CA VAL A 317 8.12 7.98 -1.66
C VAL A 317 9.07 8.67 -2.63
N THR A 318 8.77 9.90 -2.98
CA THR A 318 9.68 10.79 -3.69
C THR A 318 9.88 12.05 -2.85
N GLY A 319 11.13 12.39 -2.59
CA GLY A 319 11.52 13.68 -2.02
C GLY A 319 12.39 14.48 -2.98
N ASN A 320 12.96 15.58 -2.48
CA ASN A 320 13.80 16.46 -3.31
C ASN A 320 15.14 15.81 -3.73
N THR A 321 15.65 14.89 -2.91
CA THR A 321 17.01 14.32 -2.99
C THR A 321 17.04 12.80 -3.04
N PHE A 322 15.89 12.15 -2.89
CA PHE A 322 15.79 10.70 -2.93
C PHE A 322 14.43 10.23 -3.47
N SER A 323 14.42 8.98 -3.90
CA SER A 323 13.21 8.19 -4.13
C SER A 323 13.38 6.83 -3.47
N ALA A 324 12.32 6.30 -2.86
CA ALA A 324 12.38 5.02 -2.17
C ALA A 324 11.07 4.24 -2.29
N LEU A 325 11.18 2.93 -2.15
CA LEU A 325 10.09 1.98 -2.11
C LEU A 325 10.21 1.16 -0.81
N TYR A 326 9.14 1.20 -0.03
CA TYR A 326 9.01 0.47 1.22
C TYR A 326 7.89 -0.55 1.12
N GLU A 327 8.03 -1.65 1.84
CA GLU A 327 7.02 -2.68 2.03
C GLU A 327 6.66 -2.73 3.51
N LEU A 328 5.37 -2.76 3.81
CA LEU A 328 4.82 -3.05 5.13
C LEU A 328 4.25 -4.46 5.09
N SER A 329 4.83 -5.34 5.88
CA SER A 329 4.38 -6.72 6.05
C SER A 329 3.18 -6.84 6.98
N ASN A 330 2.50 -7.99 6.92
CA ASN A 330 1.29 -8.27 7.70
C ASN A 330 1.54 -8.28 9.23
N ASP A 331 2.78 -8.39 9.68
CA ASP A 331 3.16 -8.27 11.10
C ASP A 331 3.44 -6.82 11.52
N GLY A 332 3.25 -5.85 10.61
CA GLY A 332 3.43 -4.43 10.88
C GLY A 332 4.87 -3.95 10.76
N GLN A 333 5.78 -4.72 10.15
CA GLN A 333 7.17 -4.31 9.96
C GLN A 333 7.38 -3.61 8.61
N TRP A 334 8.09 -2.48 8.66
CA TRP A 334 8.53 -1.78 7.46
C TRP A 334 9.90 -2.30 6.99
N THR A 335 9.98 -2.63 5.71
CA THR A 335 11.23 -3.00 5.03
C THR A 335 11.51 -2.04 3.87
N GLU A 336 12.76 -1.57 3.76
CA GLU A 336 13.21 -0.81 2.59
C GLU A 336 13.57 -1.76 1.44
N LEU A 337 12.79 -1.72 0.36
CA LEU A 337 13.03 -2.54 -0.83
C LEU A 337 14.03 -1.90 -1.80
N CYS A 338 13.94 -0.57 -1.94
CA CYS A 338 14.80 0.20 -2.83
C CYS A 338 14.92 1.62 -2.30
N HIS A 339 16.13 2.16 -2.33
CA HIS A 339 16.38 3.56 -2.02
C HIS A 339 17.45 4.12 -2.98
N LYS A 340 17.11 5.23 -3.63
CA LYS A 340 17.91 5.85 -4.67
C LYS A 340 18.09 7.33 -4.35
N ARG A 341 19.32 7.69 -3.95
CA ARG A 341 19.76 9.09 -3.87
C ARG A 341 20.28 9.53 -5.22
N SER A 342 20.10 10.80 -5.57
CA SER A 342 20.89 11.38 -6.66
C SER A 342 21.50 12.71 -6.24
N THR A 343 22.71 12.93 -6.73
CA THR A 343 23.55 14.10 -6.46
C THR A 343 23.22 15.29 -7.38
N LYS A 344 22.35 15.09 -8.38
CA LYS A 344 21.88 16.15 -9.28
C LYS A 344 20.42 16.41 -8.96
N PHE A 345 20.10 17.54 -8.31
CA PHE A 345 18.73 17.99 -7.96
C PHE A 345 17.74 17.84 -9.13
N SER A 346 18.24 18.21 -10.31
CA SER A 346 18.01 17.56 -11.61
C SER A 346 17.05 16.37 -11.66
N ASN A 347 17.51 15.22 -11.16
CA ASN A 347 17.09 13.89 -11.55
C ASN A 347 16.06 13.23 -10.64
N ILE A 348 15.66 13.87 -9.55
CA ILE A 348 14.93 13.20 -8.46
C ILE A 348 13.52 13.71 -8.29
N GLN A 349 13.14 14.77 -8.99
CA GLN A 349 11.74 15.11 -9.23
C GLN A 349 11.12 14.11 -10.24
N ALA A 350 11.35 12.81 -10.03
CA ALA A 350 10.64 11.74 -10.66
C ALA A 350 9.37 11.57 -9.84
N SER A 351 8.24 12.02 -10.38
CA SER A 351 6.95 11.63 -9.87
C SER A 351 6.83 10.12 -10.08
N ILE A 352 6.99 9.36 -8.99
CA ILE A 352 6.90 7.91 -9.02
C ILE A 352 5.48 7.50 -8.66
N ARG A 353 4.92 6.53 -9.39
CA ARG A 353 3.62 5.91 -9.10
C ARG A 353 3.82 4.42 -8.97
N ILE A 354 3.00 3.77 -8.16
CA ILE A 354 3.07 2.32 -7.96
C ILE A 354 1.68 1.68 -8.09
N SER A 355 1.60 0.49 -8.66
CA SER A 355 0.45 -0.41 -8.51
C SER A 355 0.90 -1.87 -8.50
N VAL A 356 0.10 -2.73 -7.90
CA VAL A 356 0.35 -4.18 -7.88
C VAL A 356 -0.23 -4.78 -9.15
N LEU A 357 0.61 -5.43 -9.95
CA LEU A 357 0.18 -6.10 -11.18
C LEU A 357 -0.39 -7.49 -10.88
N ALA A 358 0.33 -8.27 -10.10
CA ALA A 358 -0.05 -9.63 -9.77
C ALA A 358 0.63 -10.11 -8.49
N VAL A 359 0.04 -11.13 -7.86
CA VAL A 359 0.69 -11.94 -6.83
C VAL A 359 0.72 -13.38 -7.33
N ILE A 360 1.91 -13.93 -7.53
CA ILE A 360 2.15 -15.27 -8.08
C ILE A 360 2.96 -16.05 -7.05
N ASN A 361 2.28 -16.89 -6.27
CA ASN A 361 2.90 -17.63 -5.16
C ASN A 361 3.62 -16.68 -4.17
N PRO A 362 4.94 -16.77 -3.84
CA PRO A 362 5.57 -15.83 -2.92
C PRO A 362 6.04 -14.53 -3.61
N ILE A 363 5.71 -14.33 -4.88
CA ILE A 363 6.19 -13.20 -5.68
C ILE A 363 5.08 -12.17 -5.86
N THR A 364 5.33 -10.93 -5.45
CA THR A 364 4.51 -9.77 -5.81
C THR A 364 5.14 -9.04 -6.98
N GLU A 365 4.40 -8.88 -8.08
CA GLU A 365 4.80 -8.06 -9.23
C GLU A 365 4.27 -6.63 -9.05
N LEU A 366 5.18 -5.64 -9.06
CA LEU A 366 4.87 -4.22 -8.88
C LEU A 366 5.22 -3.46 -10.16
N LEU A 367 4.32 -2.59 -10.60
CA LEU A 367 4.59 -1.59 -11.63
C LEU A 367 4.92 -0.26 -10.98
N VAL A 368 6.09 0.30 -11.32
CA VAL A 368 6.58 1.57 -10.77
C VAL A 368 6.93 2.53 -11.90
N VAL A 369 6.15 3.60 -12.08
CA VAL A 369 6.42 4.62 -13.12
C VAL A 369 7.56 5.53 -12.69
N GLU A 370 8.60 5.68 -13.51
CA GLU A 370 9.64 6.70 -13.32
C GLU A 370 9.43 7.84 -14.35
N GLN A 371 8.47 8.72 -14.08
CA GLN A 371 7.97 9.73 -15.04
C GLN A 371 9.06 10.58 -15.69
N LYS A 372 10.13 10.91 -14.94
CA LYS A 372 11.24 11.73 -15.44
C LYS A 372 12.09 11.00 -16.48
N ARG A 373 12.26 9.69 -16.31
CA ARG A 373 13.03 8.87 -17.23
C ARG A 373 12.19 8.27 -18.35
N GLY A 374 10.87 8.31 -18.21
CA GLY A 374 9.95 7.97 -19.28
C GLY A 374 9.71 6.47 -19.43
N TYR A 375 9.88 5.68 -18.37
CA TYR A 375 9.65 4.24 -18.40
C TYR A 375 8.92 3.75 -17.14
N ILE A 376 8.48 2.51 -17.17
CA ILE A 376 7.85 1.78 -16.07
C ILE A 376 8.80 0.65 -15.65
N TRP A 377 9.07 0.52 -14.36
CA TRP A 377 9.70 -0.67 -13.81
C TRP A 377 8.65 -1.74 -13.55
N LEU A 378 8.93 -2.97 -13.97
CA LEU A 378 8.31 -4.17 -13.44
C LEU A 378 9.28 -4.77 -12.42
N LEU A 379 8.90 -4.74 -11.14
CA LEU A 379 9.69 -5.26 -10.04
C LEU A 379 9.04 -6.54 -9.52
N SER A 380 9.82 -7.60 -9.37
CA SER A 380 9.39 -8.80 -8.66
C SER A 380 9.93 -8.75 -7.24
N VAL A 381 9.04 -8.79 -6.25
CA VAL A 381 9.37 -8.78 -4.83
C VAL A 381 9.10 -10.15 -4.25
N ARG A 382 10.08 -10.72 -3.55
CA ARG A 382 9.97 -11.99 -2.83
C ARG A 382 10.74 -11.88 -1.52
N GLU A 383 10.14 -12.35 -0.43
CA GLU A 383 10.78 -12.36 0.91
C GLU A 383 11.32 -10.97 1.27
N SER A 384 10.53 -9.92 1.01
CA SER A 384 10.88 -8.52 1.23
C SER A 384 12.16 -8.05 0.53
N THR A 385 12.49 -8.66 -0.62
CA THR A 385 13.60 -8.25 -1.49
C THR A 385 13.17 -8.17 -2.94
N ILE A 386 13.75 -7.23 -3.70
CA ILE A 386 13.53 -7.15 -5.14
C ILE A 386 14.44 -8.18 -5.82
N CYS A 387 13.84 -9.24 -6.36
CA CYS A 387 14.57 -10.35 -6.99
C CYS A 387 14.74 -10.18 -8.51
N ASP A 388 13.84 -9.44 -9.17
CA ASP A 388 13.96 -9.14 -10.60
C ASP A 388 13.51 -7.71 -10.93
N ARG A 389 14.09 -7.12 -11.98
CA ARG A 389 13.82 -5.74 -12.43
C ARG A 389 13.83 -5.65 -13.95
N ASN A 390 12.66 -5.37 -14.53
CA ASN A 390 12.51 -5.15 -15.96
C ASN A 390 12.06 -3.70 -16.25
N VAL A 391 12.55 -3.14 -17.35
CA VAL A 391 12.18 -1.79 -17.80
C VAL A 391 11.23 -1.90 -18.99
N ILE A 392 10.11 -1.19 -18.92
CA ILE A 392 9.05 -1.19 -19.92
C ILE A 392 8.86 0.23 -20.45
N ALA A 393 8.83 0.36 -21.78
CA ALA A 393 8.53 1.60 -22.48
C ALA A 393 7.19 1.48 -23.23
N ALA A 394 6.08 1.43 -22.48
CA ALA A 394 4.74 1.18 -23.02
C ALA A 394 4.13 2.41 -23.75
N VAL A 395 4.55 3.61 -23.36
CA VAL A 395 4.00 4.89 -23.84
C VAL A 395 5.11 5.93 -23.96
N GLU A 396 4.86 7.04 -24.66
CA GLU A 396 5.88 8.08 -24.89
C GLU A 396 6.39 8.70 -23.59
N LYS A 397 5.47 8.99 -22.65
CA LYS A 397 5.84 9.46 -21.32
C LYS A 397 4.83 9.01 -20.26
N PRO A 398 5.12 7.95 -19.49
CA PRO A 398 4.21 7.44 -18.48
C PRO A 398 4.02 8.42 -17.32
N GLY A 399 2.76 8.59 -16.88
CA GLY A 399 2.34 9.40 -15.75
C GLY A 399 1.66 8.58 -14.65
N ALA A 400 0.38 8.84 -14.42
CA ALA A 400 -0.45 8.05 -13.50
C ALA A 400 -0.79 6.68 -14.09
N LEU A 401 -0.88 5.66 -13.25
CA LEU A 401 -1.24 4.29 -13.64
C LEU A 401 -2.24 3.73 -12.62
N CYS A 402 -3.16 2.89 -13.06
CA CYS A 402 -4.04 2.13 -12.17
C CYS A 402 -4.45 0.81 -12.82
N ILE A 403 -4.85 -0.15 -12.00
CA ILE A 403 -5.44 -1.41 -12.43
C ILE A 403 -6.84 -1.47 -11.83
N ASP A 404 -7.83 -1.83 -12.65
CA ASP A 404 -9.20 -1.96 -12.17
C ASP A 404 -9.50 -3.33 -11.55
N ASN A 405 -10.75 -3.53 -11.13
CA ASN A 405 -11.20 -4.78 -10.54
C ASN A 405 -11.30 -5.97 -11.51
N GLN A 406 -11.06 -5.77 -12.80
CA GLN A 406 -10.99 -6.81 -13.84
C GLN A 406 -9.56 -7.02 -14.35
N ASN A 407 -8.55 -6.51 -13.63
CA ASN A 407 -7.13 -6.54 -14.02
C ASN A 407 -6.82 -5.81 -15.34
N GLN A 408 -7.65 -4.83 -15.73
CA GLN A 408 -7.36 -3.95 -16.85
C GLN A 408 -6.35 -2.89 -16.44
N LEU A 409 -5.24 -2.79 -17.18
CA LEU A 409 -4.14 -1.87 -16.88
C LEU A 409 -4.32 -0.55 -17.64
N PHE A 410 -4.50 0.55 -16.91
CA PHE A 410 -4.59 1.89 -17.47
C PHE A 410 -3.31 2.68 -17.20
N ILE A 411 -2.84 3.40 -18.21
CA ILE A 411 -1.69 4.30 -18.11
C ILE A 411 -2.02 5.66 -18.71
N HIS A 412 -1.61 6.72 -18.03
CA HIS A 412 -1.59 8.07 -18.59
C HIS A 412 -0.32 8.26 -19.44
N ASP A 413 -0.50 8.47 -20.74
CA ASP A 413 0.54 8.94 -21.64
C ASP A 413 0.55 10.48 -21.66
N ILE A 414 1.48 11.07 -20.94
CA ILE A 414 1.66 12.54 -20.86
C ILE A 414 2.11 13.12 -22.20
N GLY A 415 2.88 12.35 -23.00
CA GLY A 415 3.39 12.79 -24.29
C GLY A 415 2.24 13.03 -25.27
N GLN A 416 1.30 12.09 -25.27
CA GLN A 416 0.13 12.09 -26.16
C GLN A 416 -1.12 12.70 -25.53
N SER A 417 -1.10 13.02 -24.24
CA SER A 417 -2.23 13.58 -23.48
C SER A 417 -3.48 12.69 -23.52
N LYS A 418 -3.28 11.40 -23.24
CA LYS A 418 -4.35 10.37 -23.25
C LYS A 418 -4.18 9.37 -22.12
N ILE A 419 -5.27 8.76 -21.68
CA ILE A 419 -5.23 7.51 -20.91
C ILE A 419 -5.45 6.34 -21.86
N ARG A 420 -4.59 5.34 -21.74
CA ARG A 420 -4.56 4.15 -22.59
C ARG A 420 -4.81 2.91 -21.77
N LEU A 421 -5.54 1.97 -22.35
CA LEU A 421 -5.63 0.60 -21.87
C LEU A 421 -4.47 -0.19 -22.47
N LEU A 422 -3.72 -0.88 -21.62
CA LEU A 422 -2.61 -1.75 -22.01
C LEU A 422 -2.97 -3.22 -21.80
N GLU A 423 -2.40 -4.07 -22.63
CA GLU A 423 -2.33 -5.50 -22.34
C GLU A 423 -1.36 -5.73 -21.16
N PRO A 424 -1.77 -6.38 -20.05
CA PRO A 424 -0.98 -6.41 -18.80
C PRO A 424 0.35 -7.19 -18.85
N ARG A 425 0.65 -7.96 -19.89
CA ARG A 425 1.83 -8.83 -20.00
C ARG A 425 2.83 -8.35 -21.05
N ALA A 426 2.34 -7.98 -22.23
CA ALA A 426 3.09 -7.42 -23.35
C ALA A 426 3.22 -5.89 -23.24
N PHE A 427 2.36 -5.24 -22.46
CA PHE A 427 2.31 -3.77 -22.29
C PHE A 427 2.05 -3.01 -23.60
N GLU A 428 1.43 -3.68 -24.57
CA GLU A 428 0.99 -3.07 -25.83
C GLU A 428 -0.30 -2.28 -25.63
N THR A 429 -0.43 -1.16 -26.35
CA THR A 429 -1.65 -0.34 -26.29
C THR A 429 -2.80 -1.06 -27.00
N ILE A 430 -3.88 -1.34 -26.27
CA ILE A 430 -5.11 -1.91 -26.82
C ILE A 430 -6.01 -0.81 -27.38
N GLN A 431 -6.27 0.24 -26.58
CA GLN A 431 -7.14 1.35 -26.97
C GLN A 431 -6.82 2.64 -26.20
N ASP A 432 -7.17 3.78 -26.80
CA ASP A 432 -7.23 5.07 -26.12
C ASP A 432 -8.59 5.20 -25.42
N VAL A 433 -8.59 5.39 -24.10
CA VAL A 433 -9.79 5.38 -23.24
C VAL A 433 -10.33 6.79 -23.01
N ALA A 434 -9.43 7.75 -22.78
CA ALA A 434 -9.81 9.13 -22.51
C ALA A 434 -8.75 10.11 -23.01
N LEU A 435 -9.18 11.30 -23.44
CA LEU A 435 -8.30 12.44 -23.63
C LEU A 435 -8.04 13.09 -22.27
N THR A 436 -6.80 13.49 -22.02
CA THR A 436 -6.39 14.11 -20.77
C THR A 436 -5.52 15.33 -21.02
N SER A 437 -5.11 16.00 -19.95
CA SER A 437 -4.12 17.06 -19.96
C SER A 437 -2.88 16.66 -19.16
N LYS A 438 -1.76 17.36 -19.41
CA LYS A 438 -0.45 17.06 -18.83
C LYS A 438 -0.36 17.24 -17.30
N ASN A 439 -1.33 17.94 -16.72
CA ASN A 439 -1.45 18.23 -15.29
C ASN A 439 -2.32 17.21 -14.53
N LEU A 440 -2.71 16.10 -15.16
CA LEU A 440 -3.37 14.99 -14.49
C LEU A 440 -2.51 14.48 -13.31
N THR A 441 -3.11 14.43 -12.12
CA THR A 441 -2.41 14.08 -10.88
C THR A 441 -2.56 12.61 -10.52
N ALA A 442 -3.79 12.10 -10.59
CA ALA A 442 -4.16 10.76 -10.15
C ALA A 442 -5.27 10.17 -11.03
N ILE A 443 -5.26 8.84 -11.15
CA ILE A 443 -6.30 8.06 -11.82
C ILE A 443 -6.67 6.85 -10.94
N THR A 444 -7.93 6.45 -11.00
CA THR A 444 -8.43 5.19 -10.41
C THR A 444 -9.55 4.66 -11.28
N ALA A 445 -9.75 3.34 -11.31
CA ALA A 445 -10.75 2.69 -12.16
C ALA A 445 -11.49 1.60 -11.38
N TYR A 446 -12.81 1.55 -11.54
CA TYR A 446 -13.65 0.53 -10.93
C TYR A 446 -14.96 0.38 -11.73
N GLN A 447 -15.35 -0.87 -12.00
CA GLN A 447 -16.63 -1.24 -12.63
C GLN A 447 -16.98 -0.43 -13.90
N GLY A 448 -16.02 -0.26 -14.81
CA GLY A 448 -16.27 0.46 -16.06
C GLY A 448 -16.27 1.99 -15.94
N ILE A 449 -15.89 2.53 -14.77
CA ILE A 449 -15.74 3.97 -14.54
C ILE A 449 -14.29 4.27 -14.19
N LEU A 450 -13.67 5.13 -14.99
CA LEU A 450 -12.33 5.67 -14.78
C LEU A 450 -12.46 7.09 -14.25
N VAL A 451 -11.87 7.36 -13.09
CA VAL A 451 -11.87 8.67 -12.45
C VAL A 451 -10.49 9.29 -12.56
N THR A 452 -10.46 10.56 -12.93
CA THR A 452 -9.23 11.32 -13.12
C THR A 452 -9.29 12.61 -12.33
N VAL A 453 -8.18 13.01 -11.73
CA VAL A 453 -8.10 14.19 -10.87
C VAL A 453 -7.03 15.14 -11.36
N TYR A 454 -7.40 16.41 -11.50
CA TYR A 454 -6.53 17.49 -11.98
C TYR A 454 -6.28 18.50 -10.87
N CYS A 455 -5.03 18.58 -10.39
CA CYS A 455 -4.69 19.50 -9.30
C CYS A 455 -4.80 20.98 -9.74
N ALA A 456 -4.23 21.33 -10.89
CA ALA A 456 -4.22 22.73 -11.32
C ALA A 456 -5.61 23.24 -11.72
N ASP A 457 -6.42 22.38 -12.35
CA ASP A 457 -7.76 22.76 -12.80
C ASP A 457 -8.81 22.63 -11.68
N LYS A 458 -8.50 21.86 -10.63
CA LYS A 458 -9.39 21.59 -9.49
C LYS A 458 -10.67 20.87 -9.89
N ILE A 459 -10.51 19.83 -10.72
CA ILE A 459 -11.62 19.09 -11.30
C ILE A 459 -11.39 17.58 -11.13
N ILE A 460 -12.48 16.87 -10.89
CA ILE A 460 -12.58 15.41 -10.96
C ILE A 460 -13.37 15.06 -12.23
N HIS A 461 -12.80 14.29 -13.17
CA HIS A 461 -13.55 13.76 -14.32
C HIS A 461 -13.85 12.29 -14.14
N PHE A 462 -15.01 11.88 -14.63
CA PHE A 462 -15.47 10.50 -14.73
C PHE A 462 -15.53 10.16 -16.21
N HIS A 463 -14.97 9.02 -16.59
CA HIS A 463 -14.99 8.48 -17.95
C HIS A 463 -15.57 7.08 -17.89
N LYS A 464 -16.55 6.79 -18.74
CA LYS A 464 -17.01 5.41 -18.92
C LYS A 464 -16.05 4.68 -19.85
N TYR A 465 -15.70 3.46 -19.48
CA TYR A 465 -14.95 2.56 -20.36
C TYR A 465 -15.66 1.21 -20.42
N SER A 466 -15.51 0.53 -21.55
CA SER A 466 -16.05 -0.82 -21.68
C SER A 466 -15.17 -1.81 -20.92
N PRO A 467 -15.72 -2.53 -19.93
CA PRO A 467 -15.04 -3.71 -19.42
C PRO A 467 -14.79 -4.66 -20.60
N THR A 468 -13.53 -5.02 -20.85
CA THR A 468 -13.21 -6.05 -21.82
C THR A 468 -13.58 -7.36 -21.16
N PHE A 469 -14.71 -7.93 -21.56
CA PHE A 469 -15.04 -9.29 -21.16
C PHE A 469 -13.90 -10.22 -21.64
N PRO A 470 -13.35 -11.09 -20.76
CA PRO A 470 -12.36 -12.07 -21.16
C PRO A 470 -12.89 -13.08 -22.17
#